data_AF-A0A174B0N2-F1
#
_entry.id   AF-A0A174B0N2-F1
#
_cell.length_a   1.000
_cell.length_b   1.000
_cell.length_c   1.000
_cell.angle_alpha   90.00
_cell.angle_beta   90.00
_cell.angle_gamma   90.00
#
_symmetry.space_group_name_H-M   'P 1'
#
loop_
_entity.id
_entity.type
_entity.pdbx_description
1 polymer ?
#
loop_
_entity_poly.entity_id
_entity_poly.type
_entity_poly.pdbx_seq_one_letter_code
_entity_poly.pdbx_strand_id
1 'polypeptide(L)' 'MMNYFKFFTEVWRFFKKYYDRPGKEQDYEESVRECSQLAKTFGNGEFVNQVCMAVLEELERCWKGREEE' A
#
# COMPACT_ATOMS: atom_id res chain seq x y z
N MET A 1 1.28 -21.45 -7.53
CA MET A 1 1.99 -20.50 -8.41
C MET A 1 1.37 -19.13 -8.21
N MET A 2 2.17 -18.07 -8.11
CA MET A 2 1.68 -16.71 -7.86
C MET A 2 0.77 -16.22 -8.99
N ASN A 3 -0.38 -15.63 -8.65
CA ASN A 3 -1.21 -14.92 -9.62
C ASN A 3 -0.83 -13.44 -9.64
N TYR A 4 0.18 -13.10 -10.46
CA TYR A 4 0.71 -11.74 -10.56
C TYR A 4 -0.34 -10.72 -11.00
N PHE A 5 -1.21 -11.06 -11.94
CA PHE A 5 -2.28 -10.17 -12.38
C PHE A 5 -3.20 -9.78 -11.22
N LYS A 6 -3.63 -10.77 -10.42
CA LYS A 6 -4.43 -10.52 -9.22
C LYS A 6 -3.66 -9.70 -8.20
N PHE A 7 -2.39 -10.02 -7.96
CA PHE A 7 -1.54 -9.27 -7.04
C PHE A 7 -1.47 -7.79 -7.38
N PHE A 8 -1.08 -7.44 -8.62
CA PHE A 8 -0.99 -6.05 -9.05
C PHE A 8 -2.35 -5.34 -9.04
N THR A 9 -3.44 -6.06 -9.35
CA THR A 9 -4.80 -5.49 -9.28
C THR A 9 -5.19 -5.12 -7.84
N GLU A 10 -4.90 -5.99 -6.87
CA GLU A 10 -5.19 -5.71 -5.46
C GLU A 10 -4.29 -4.60 -4.90
N VAL A 11 -3.00 -4.57 -5.26
CA VAL A 11 -2.08 -3.48 -4.91
C VAL A 11 -2.57 -2.14 -5.47
N TRP A 12 -3.05 -2.11 -6.71
CA TRP A 12 -3.62 -0.91 -7.32
C TRP A 12 -4.90 -0.44 -6.62
N ARG A 13 -5.78 -1.38 -6.24
CA ARG A 13 -6.99 -1.07 -5.47
C ARG A 13 -6.65 -0.50 -4.11
N PHE A 14 -5.67 -1.10 -3.42
CA PHE A 14 -5.13 -0.61 -2.16
C PHE A 14 -4.59 0.82 -2.32
N PHE A 15 -3.70 1.06 -3.28
CA PHE A 15 -3.15 2.40 -3.52
C PHE A 15 -4.25 3.44 -3.75
N LYS A 16 -5.21 3.17 -4.65
CA LYS A 16 -6.33 4.10 -4.92
C LYS A 16 -7.19 4.39 -3.69
N LYS A 17 -7.40 3.41 -2.81
CA LYS A 17 -8.20 3.57 -1.59
C LYS A 17 -7.57 4.56 -0.61
N TYR A 18 -6.24 4.58 -0.54
CA TYR A 18 -5.49 5.38 0.43
C TYR A 18 -4.90 6.66 -0.17
N TYR A 19 -4.74 6.72 -1.49
CA TYR A 19 -4.08 7.82 -2.20
C TYR A 19 -4.63 9.19 -1.79
N ASP A 20 -5.95 9.38 -1.82
CA ASP A 20 -6.58 10.68 -1.59
C ASP A 20 -6.90 10.99 -0.12
N ARG A 21 -6.37 10.19 0.79
CA ARG A 21 -6.53 10.44 2.23
C ARG A 21 -5.62 11.57 2.70
N PRO A 22 -5.95 12.22 3.83
CA PRO A 22 -5.15 13.31 4.37
C PRO A 22 -3.84 12.84 5.00
N GLY A 23 -3.61 11.53 5.17
CA GLY A 23 -2.38 11.01 5.76
C GLY A 23 -2.25 11.31 7.25
N LYS A 24 -3.35 11.23 8.00
CA LYS A 24 -3.31 11.32 9.47
C LYS A 24 -2.74 10.02 10.04
N GLU A 25 -2.35 10.04 11.32
CA GLU A 25 -1.84 8.83 12.03
C GLU A 25 -2.73 7.59 11.81
N GLN A 26 -4.06 7.76 11.86
CA GLN A 26 -5.01 6.69 11.57
C GLN A 26 -4.89 6.14 10.13
N ASP A 27 -4.62 6.98 9.13
CA ASP A 27 -4.46 6.55 7.74
C ASP A 27 -3.18 5.72 7.56
N TYR A 28 -2.11 6.07 8.28
CA TYR A 28 -0.89 5.25 8.33
C TYR A 28 -1.16 3.89 8.96
N GLU A 29 -1.78 3.85 10.14
CA GLU A 29 -2.07 2.59 10.83
C GLU A 29 -2.97 1.66 9.99
N GLU A 30 -4.02 2.21 9.38
CA GLU A 30 -4.94 1.46 8.54
C GLU A 30 -4.25 0.93 7.28
N SER A 31 -3.47 1.78 6.59
CA SER A 31 -2.78 1.39 5.36
C SER A 31 -1.72 0.32 5.61
N VAL A 32 -0.91 0.44 6.67
CA VAL A 32 0.09 -0.58 7.05
C VAL A 32 -0.58 -1.91 7.40
N ARG A 33 -1.68 -1.88 8.15
CA ARG A 33 -2.43 -3.09 8.53
C ARG A 33 -3.00 -3.80 7.32
N GLU A 34 -3.64 -3.07 6.42
CA GLU A 34 -4.24 -3.64 5.21
C GLU A 34 -3.18 -4.14 4.23
N CYS A 35 -2.11 -3.39 4.03
CA CYS A 35 -1.00 -3.79 3.17
C CYS A 35 -0.30 -5.06 3.69
N SER A 36 -0.15 -5.19 5.02
CA SER A 36 0.35 -6.41 5.65
C SER A 36 -0.56 -7.62 5.41
N GLN A 37 -1.88 -7.42 5.40
CA GLN A 37 -2.83 -8.48 5.10
C GLN A 37 -2.84 -8.86 3.61
N LEU A 38 -2.65 -7.87 2.73
CA LEU A 38 -2.46 -8.08 1.30
C LEU A 38 -1.20 -8.95 1.07
N ALA A 39 -0.06 -8.57 1.65
CA ALA A 39 1.18 -9.33 1.51
C ALA A 39 1.03 -10.80 1.97
N LYS A 40 0.35 -11.01 3.10
CA LYS A 40 0.05 -12.37 3.63
C LYS A 40 -0.79 -13.20 2.65
N THR A 41 -1.77 -12.58 1.99
CA THR A 41 -2.64 -13.25 1.01
C THR A 41 -1.86 -13.77 -0.20
N PHE A 42 -0.74 -13.12 -0.53
CA PHE A 42 0.15 -13.50 -1.63
C PHE A 42 1.42 -14.22 -1.13
N GLY A 43 1.46 -14.66 0.13
CA GLY A 43 2.49 -15.56 0.66
C GLY A 43 3.75 -14.88 1.20
N ASN A 44 3.76 -13.55 1.38
CA ASN A 44 4.88 -12.79 1.94
C ASN A 44 6.25 -13.06 1.27
N GLY A 45 6.26 -13.39 -0.02
CA GLY A 45 7.50 -13.52 -0.78
C GLY A 45 8.25 -12.18 -0.83
N GLU A 46 9.58 -12.23 -0.99
CA GLU A 46 10.43 -11.04 -1.05
C GLU A 46 9.89 -9.98 -2.02
N PHE A 47 9.55 -10.40 -3.25
CA PHE A 47 8.95 -9.53 -4.25
C PHE A 47 7.63 -8.88 -3.80
N VAL A 48 6.75 -9.64 -3.15
CA VAL A 48 5.47 -9.12 -2.63
C VAL A 48 5.73 -8.04 -1.59
N ASN A 49 6.64 -8.30 -0.66
CA ASN A 49 6.97 -7.38 0.41
C ASN A 49 7.60 -6.10 -0.16
N GLN A 50 8.52 -6.20 -1.13
CA GLN A 50 9.13 -5.06 -1.79
C GLN A 50 8.10 -4.16 -2.48
N VAL A 51 7.16 -4.75 -3.23
CA VAL A 51 6.09 -3.98 -3.88
C VAL A 51 5.16 -3.34 -2.85
N CYS A 52 4.78 -4.06 -1.79
CA CYS A 52 3.96 -3.51 -0.71
C CYS A 52 4.62 -2.32 -0.02
N MET A 53 5.93 -2.43 0.29
CA MET A 53 6.70 -1.35 0.90
C MET A 53 6.79 -0.12 -0.01
N ALA A 54 7.14 -0.31 -1.29
CA ALA A 54 7.23 0.79 -2.24
C ALA A 54 5.91 1.56 -2.38
N VAL A 55 4.77 0.86 -2.27
CA VAL A 55 3.44 1.49 -2.36
C VAL A 55 3.09 2.26 -1.08
N LEU A 56 3.48 1.75 0.10
CA LEU A 56 3.33 2.48 1.35
C LEU A 56 4.18 3.75 1.37
N GLU A 57 5.44 3.67 0.93
CA GLU A 57 6.34 4.82 0.82
C GLU A 57 5.80 5.90 -0.14
N GLU A 58 5.21 5.47 -1.27
CA GLU A 58 4.60 6.40 -2.23
C GLU A 58 3.34 7.07 -1.66
N LEU A 59 2.52 6.35 -0.88
CA LEU A 59 1.39 6.94 -0.16
C LEU A 59 1.86 8.00 0.83
N GLU A 60 2.87 7.70 1.63
CA GLU A 60 3.47 8.64 2.59
C GLU A 60 4.02 9.89 1.88
N ARG A 61 4.73 9.71 0.76
CA ARG A 61 5.21 10.83 -0.07
C ARG A 61 4.06 11.70 -0.57
N CYS A 62 2.97 11.07 -1.05
CA CYS A 62 1.79 11.79 -1.53
C CYS A 62 1.05 12.53 -0.42
N TRP A 63 1.03 12.00 0.80
CA TRP A 63 0.39 12.67 1.93
C TRP A 63 1.22 13.85 2.42
N LYS A 64 2.53 13.67 2.62
CA LYS A 64 3.45 14.75 2.99
C LYS A 64 3.45 15.90 1.99
N GLY A 65 3.44 15.58 0.69
CA GLY A 65 3.38 16.60 -0.36
C GLY A 65 2.11 17.45 -0.34
N ARG A 66 1.01 17.00 0.28
CA ARG A 66 -0.22 17.79 0.44
C ARG A 66 -0.23 18.67 1.68
N GLU A 67 0.57 18.35 2.69
CA GLU A 67 0.73 19.23 3.86
C GLU A 67 1.54 20.48 3.52
N GLU A 68 2.34 20.42 2.45
CA GLU A 68 3.21 21.50 1.98
C GLU A 68 2.53 22.47 0.98
N GLU A 69 1.32 22.15 0.50
CA GLU A 69 0.49 22.99 -0.41
C GLU A 69 -0.53 23.87 0.35
#